data_AF-A0A068NJB2-F1
#
_entry.id   AF-A0A068NJB2-F1
#
_cell.length_a   1.000
_cell.length_b   1.000
_cell.length_c   1.000
_cell.angle_alpha   90.00
_cell.angle_beta   90.00
_cell.angle_gamma   90.00
#
_symmetry.space_group_name_H-M   'P 1'
#
loop_
_entity.id
_entity.type
_entity.pdbx_description
1 polymer ?
#
loop_
_entity_poly.entity_id
_entity_poly.type
_entity_poly.pdbx_seq_one_letter_code
_entity_poly.pdbx_strand_id
1 'polypeptide(L)'
;MGEIAGNLWEYNLCRVVIIDVSDDYRLMQPPMPSDFYPVLREIWLPRHHLVQKLPDEPLVNGYLYDWHENPSGEGGMWYVGVVQAELAERLLSEIPDV
;
A
#
# COMPACT_ATOMS: atom_id res chain seq x y z
N MET A 1 -0.78 31.24 -26.71
CA MET A 1 -1.59 30.93 -25.50
C MET A 1 -1.57 29.43 -25.34
N GLY A 2 -1.13 28.92 -24.19
CA GLY A 2 -1.26 27.49 -23.89
C GLY A 2 -2.64 27.24 -23.30
N GLU A 3 -3.51 26.58 -24.05
CA GLU A 3 -4.73 26.00 -23.48
C GLU A 3 -4.33 24.79 -22.64
N ILE A 4 -4.71 24.79 -21.37
CA ILE A 4 -4.71 23.55 -20.59
C ILE A 4 -5.97 22.79 -21.01
N ALA A 5 -5.82 21.95 -22.02
CA ALA A 5 -6.85 21.00 -22.42
C ALA A 5 -6.69 19.71 -21.60
N GLY A 6 -7.68 19.40 -20.76
CA GLY A 6 -7.74 18.15 -19.99
C GLY A 6 -7.89 18.31 -18.48
N ASN A 7 -7.96 17.18 -17.79
CA ASN A 7 -8.14 17.07 -16.35
C ASN A 7 -6.77 17.10 -15.64
N LEU A 8 -6.33 18.28 -15.19
CA LEU A 8 -5.06 18.43 -14.46
C LEU A 8 -4.88 17.51 -13.24
N TRP A 9 -5.99 17.01 -12.67
CA TRP A 9 -5.96 16.09 -11.54
C TRP A 9 -5.42 14.71 -11.93
N GLU A 10 -5.54 14.27 -13.18
CA GLU A 10 -5.04 12.98 -13.68
C GLU A 10 -3.50 12.91 -13.65
N TYR A 11 -2.83 14.06 -13.69
CA TYR A 11 -1.36 14.16 -13.62
C TYR A 11 -0.83 14.35 -12.19
N ASN A 12 -1.71 14.67 -11.24
CA ASN A 12 -1.31 15.07 -9.89
C ASN A 12 -1.79 14.08 -8.82
N LEU A 13 -2.89 13.39 -9.03
CA LEU A 13 -3.46 12.41 -8.11
C LEU A 13 -3.32 11.00 -8.66
N CYS A 14 -3.13 10.04 -7.75
CA CYS A 14 -3.09 8.63 -8.07
C CYS A 14 -3.93 7.85 -7.07
N ARG A 15 -4.52 6.75 -7.56
CA ARG A 15 -5.30 5.81 -6.76
C ARG A 15 -4.34 4.86 -6.06
N VAL A 16 -4.46 4.81 -4.74
CA VAL A 16 -3.77 3.87 -3.86
C VAL A 16 -4.78 2.86 -3.36
N VAL A 17 -4.47 1.58 -3.56
CA VAL A 17 -5.25 0.44 -3.13
C VAL A 17 -4.49 -0.21 -1.98
N ILE A 18 -5.09 -0.18 -0.79
CA ILE A 18 -4.50 -0.76 0.42
C ILE A 18 -5.04 -2.19 0.56
N ILE A 19 -4.14 -3.16 0.61
CA ILE A 19 -4.45 -4.59 0.60
C ILE A 19 -3.94 -5.30 1.86
N ASP A 20 -4.68 -6.28 2.34
CA ASP A 20 -4.30 -7.10 3.50
C ASP A 20 -3.41 -8.27 3.07
N VAL A 21 -2.14 -8.26 3.49
CA VAL A 21 -1.16 -9.32 3.19
C VAL A 21 -0.89 -10.23 4.40
N SER A 22 -1.72 -10.14 5.45
CA SER A 22 -1.50 -10.89 6.70
C SER A 22 -1.44 -12.40 6.51
N ASP A 23 -2.13 -12.93 5.51
CA ASP A 23 -2.16 -14.37 5.27
C ASP A 23 -0.83 -14.94 4.77
N ASP A 24 0.01 -14.13 4.11
CA ASP A 24 1.36 -14.55 3.71
C ASP A 24 2.19 -14.96 4.92
N TYR A 25 2.07 -14.19 6.00
CA TYR A 25 2.73 -14.44 7.28
C TYR A 25 2.06 -15.55 8.08
N ARG A 26 0.72 -15.63 8.06
CA ARG A 26 0.00 -16.72 8.77
C ARG A 26 0.28 -18.09 8.18
N LEU A 27 0.38 -18.16 6.85
CA LEU A 27 0.49 -19.40 6.11
C LEU A 27 1.93 -19.70 5.67
N MET A 28 2.87 -18.78 5.93
CA MET A 28 4.27 -18.85 5.46
C MET A 28 4.34 -19.10 3.94
N GLN A 29 3.50 -18.41 3.19
CA GLN A 29 3.39 -18.55 1.74
C GLN A 29 4.18 -17.45 1.01
N PRO A 30 4.65 -17.72 -0.22
CA PRO A 30 5.24 -16.67 -1.03
C PRO A 30 4.19 -15.62 -1.39
N PRO A 31 4.60 -14.35 -1.55
CA PRO A 31 3.69 -13.29 -1.93
C PRO A 31 3.06 -13.56 -3.31
N MET A 32 1.76 -13.30 -3.39
CA MET A 32 0.94 -13.41 -4.59
C MET A 32 0.92 -12.08 -5.35
N PRO A 33 0.42 -12.04 -6.60
CA PRO A 33 0.19 -10.78 -7.28
C PRO A 33 -0.83 -9.92 -6.51
N SER A 34 -0.64 -8.60 -6.53
CA SER A 34 -1.41 -7.61 -5.75
C SER A 34 -2.93 -7.75 -5.85
N ASP A 35 -3.45 -8.17 -7.01
CA ASP A 35 -4.89 -8.34 -7.29
C ASP A 35 -5.55 -9.51 -6.54
N PHE A 36 -4.77 -10.41 -5.93
CA PHE A 36 -5.28 -11.58 -5.20
C PHE A 36 -5.54 -11.30 -3.72
N TYR A 37 -5.12 -10.15 -3.22
CA TYR A 37 -5.30 -9.80 -1.82
C TYR A 37 -6.62 -9.07 -1.57
N PRO A 38 -7.22 -9.23 -0.37
CA PRO A 38 -8.38 -8.45 0.03
C PRO A 38 -8.07 -6.95 0.06
N VAL A 39 -8.90 -6.15 -0.60
CA VAL A 39 -8.82 -4.68 -0.54
C VAL A 39 -9.46 -4.18 0.76
N LEU A 40 -8.69 -3.47 1.57
CA LEU A 40 -9.15 -2.84 2.81
C LEU A 40 -9.71 -1.45 2.57
N ARG A 41 -9.03 -0.69 1.71
CA ARG A 41 -9.35 0.72 1.47
C ARG A 41 -8.76 1.20 0.16
N GLU A 42 -9.43 2.18 -0.45
CA GLU A 42 -8.87 2.93 -1.56
C GLU A 42 -8.85 4.42 -1.24
N ILE A 43 -7.77 5.09 -1.61
CA ILE A 43 -7.59 6.53 -1.41
C ILE A 43 -6.97 7.17 -2.64
N TRP A 44 -7.25 8.47 -2.83
CA TRP A 44 -6.61 9.28 -3.85
C TRP A 44 -5.62 10.22 -3.17
N LEU A 45 -4.35 10.14 -3.56
CA LEU A 45 -3.28 10.95 -2.96
C LEU A 45 -2.44 11.65 -4.04
N PRO A 46 -1.81 12.80 -3.72
CA PRO A 46 -0.88 13.44 -4.63
C PRO A 46 0.35 12.56 -4.90
N ARG A 47 0.63 12.30 -6.18
CA ARG A 47 1.67 11.35 -6.61
C ARG A 47 3.07 11.71 -6.10
N HIS A 48 3.38 13.00 -6.03
CA HIS A 48 4.70 13.51 -5.60
C HIS A 48 5.00 13.30 -4.11
N HIS A 49 3.99 12.98 -3.29
CA HIS A 49 4.17 12.73 -1.86
C HIS A 49 4.03 11.26 -1.46
N LEU A 50 3.66 10.36 -2.39
CA LEU A 50 3.34 8.98 -2.04
C LEU A 50 4.51 8.22 -1.41
N VAL A 51 5.66 8.16 -2.09
CA VAL A 51 6.81 7.39 -1.62
C VAL A 51 7.28 7.81 -0.22
N GLN A 52 7.09 9.09 0.12
CA GLN A 52 7.48 9.64 1.42
C GLN A 52 6.40 9.45 2.49
N LYS A 53 5.11 9.55 2.13
CA LYS A 53 4.01 9.51 3.10
C LYS A 53 3.53 8.11 3.45
N LEU A 54 3.61 7.17 2.51
CA LEU A 54 3.02 5.84 2.68
C LEU A 54 3.57 5.06 3.90
N PRO A 55 4.89 5.11 4.22
CA PRO A 55 5.41 4.40 5.40
C PRO A 55 5.06 5.07 6.73
N ASP A 56 4.87 6.40 6.76
CA ASP A 56 4.75 7.18 7.99
C ASP A 56 3.29 7.46 8.41
N GLU A 57 2.32 7.31 7.50
CA GLU A 57 0.90 7.54 7.81
C GLU A 57 0.17 6.24 8.18
N PRO A 58 -0.69 6.24 9.22
CA PRO A 58 -1.56 5.12 9.51
C PRO A 58 -2.67 5.02 8.44
N LEU A 59 -2.42 4.21 7.41
CA LEU A 59 -3.32 4.05 6.26
C LEU A 59 -4.66 3.38 6.64
N VAL A 60 -4.58 2.39 7.53
CA VAL A 60 -5.71 1.65 8.11
C VAL A 60 -5.43 1.38 9.59
N ASN A 61 -6.38 1.68 10.47
CA ASN A 61 -6.24 1.45 11.90
C ASN A 61 -6.10 -0.05 12.20
N GLY A 62 -5.14 -0.41 13.05
CA GLY A 62 -4.87 -1.81 13.42
C GLY A 62 -3.97 -2.56 12.43
N TYR A 63 -3.43 -1.87 11.42
CA TYR A 63 -2.53 -2.43 10.43
C TYR A 63 -1.20 -1.68 10.38
N LEU A 64 -0.12 -2.39 10.07
CA LEU A 64 1.23 -1.86 9.86
C LEU A 64 1.58 -1.92 8.38
N TYR A 65 2.35 -0.93 7.93
CA TYR A 65 2.91 -0.90 6.58
C TYR A 65 3.92 -2.05 6.40
N ASP A 66 3.85 -2.74 5.26
CA ASP A 66 4.77 -3.81 4.88
C ASP A 66 5.52 -3.49 3.58
N TRP A 67 4.82 -3.39 2.45
CA TRP A 67 5.39 -3.05 1.15
C TRP A 67 4.46 -2.19 0.30
N HIS A 68 4.99 -1.63 -0.80
CA HIS A 68 4.17 -1.05 -1.86
C HIS A 68 4.72 -1.40 -3.24
N GLU A 69 3.83 -1.50 -4.22
CA GLU A 69 4.15 -1.71 -5.64
C GLU A 69 3.87 -0.44 -6.41
N ASN A 70 4.89 -0.01 -7.17
CA ASN A 70 4.80 1.13 -8.05
C ASN A 70 3.92 0.79 -9.26
N PRO A 71 3.10 1.73 -9.74
CA PRO A 71 2.28 1.50 -10.92
C PRO A 71 3.16 1.27 -12.15
N SER A 72 2.73 0.37 -13.02
CA SER A 72 3.44 0.04 -14.25
C SER A 72 3.43 1.18 -15.29
N GLY A 73 2.65 2.25 -15.07
CA GLY A 73 2.51 3.39 -15.98
C GLY A 73 2.03 4.67 -15.28
N GLU A 74 2.00 5.79 -15.99
CA GLU A 74 1.74 7.12 -15.40
C GLU A 74 0.35 7.32 -14.78
N GLY A 75 -0.64 6.51 -15.16
CA GLY A 75 -1.98 6.49 -14.57
C GLY A 75 -2.30 5.19 -13.81
N GLY A 76 -1.30 4.36 -13.50
CA GLY A 76 -1.53 3.07 -12.87
C GLY A 76 -1.89 3.18 -11.38
N MET A 77 -2.46 2.11 -10.86
CA MET A 77 -2.80 1.99 -9.43
C MET A 77 -1.56 1.67 -8.62
N TRP A 78 -1.46 2.27 -7.44
CA TRP A 78 -0.45 1.89 -6.44
C TRP A 78 -1.07 0.86 -5.52
N TYR A 79 -0.37 -0.23 -5.26
CA TYR A 79 -0.77 -1.18 -4.23
C TYR A 79 0.09 -0.99 -2.99
N VAL A 80 -0.53 -1.00 -1.82
CA VAL A 80 0.16 -0.93 -0.54
C VAL A 80 -0.28 -2.11 0.31
N GLY A 81 0.66 -3.02 0.53
CA GLY A 81 0.51 -4.16 1.42
C GLY A 81 0.59 -3.72 2.88
N VAL A 82 -0.40 -4.11 3.65
CA VAL A 82 -0.42 -3.91 5.10
C VAL A 82 -0.71 -5.21 5.83
N VAL A 83 -0.10 -5.34 7.01
CA VAL A 83 -0.23 -6.53 7.88
C VAL A 83 -0.94 -6.15 9.17
N GLN A 84 -1.77 -7.04 9.71
CA GLN A 84 -2.42 -6.82 11.00
C GLN A 84 -1.36 -6.62 12.10
N ALA A 85 -1.48 -5.54 12.87
CA ALA A 85 -0.50 -5.17 13.90
C ALA A 85 -0.35 -6.27 14.96
N GLU A 86 -1.45 -6.84 15.44
CA GLU A 86 -1.44 -7.93 16.42
C GLU A 86 -0.70 -9.18 15.92
N LEU A 87 -0.82 -9.49 14.62
CA LEU A 87 -0.11 -10.61 14.01
C LEU A 87 1.40 -10.35 13.97
N ALA A 88 1.79 -9.15 13.53
CA ALA A 88 3.18 -8.74 13.46
C ALA A 88 3.83 -8.75 14.87
N GLU A 89 3.16 -8.19 15.87
CA GLU A 89 3.63 -8.19 17.27
C GLU A 89 3.85 -9.61 17.81
N ARG A 90 2.90 -10.52 17.53
CA ARG A 90 3.02 -11.93 17.94
C ARG A 90 4.24 -12.60 17.30
N LEU A 91 4.43 -12.42 15.99
CA LEU A 91 5.55 -13.01 15.26
C LEU A 91 6.90 -12.44 15.72
N LEU A 92 6.98 -11.13 15.96
CA LEU A 92 8.19 -10.49 16.46
C LEU A 92 8.55 -10.97 17.88
N SER A 93 7.56 -11.25 18.71
CA SER A 93 7.76 -11.77 20.07
C SER A 93 8.27 -13.23 20.09
N GLU A 94 8.06 -13.97 19.01
CA GLU A 94 8.50 -15.37 18.85
C GLU A 94 9.93 -15.49 18.30
N ILE A 95 10.54 -14.39 17.86
CA ILE A 95 11.93 -14.35 17.40
C ILE A 95 12.82 -14.11 18.64
N PRO A 96 13.60 -15.10 19.10
CA PRO A 96 14.50 -14.89 20.24
C PRO A 96 15.57 -13.85 19.88
N ASP A 97 15.89 -12.97 20.85
CA ASP A 97 16.86 -11.88 20.75
C ASP A 97 18.08 -12.25 19.88
N VAL A 98 18.33 -11.43 18.84
CA VAL A 98 19.59 -11.42 18.08
C VAL A 98 20.69 -10.76 18.91
#